data_AF-A0A4Y9M844-F1
#
_entry.id   AF-A0A4Y9M844-F1
#
_cell.length_a   1.000
_cell.length_b   1.000
_cell.length_c   1.000
_cell.angle_alpha   90.00
_cell.angle_beta   90.00
_cell.angle_gamma   90.00
#
_symmetry.space_group_name_H-M   'P 1'
#
loop_
_entity.id
_entity.type
_entity.pdbx_description
1 polymer ?
#
loop_
_entity_poly.entity_id
_entity_poly.type
_entity_poly.pdbx_seq_one_letter_code
_entity_poly.pdbx_strand_id
1 'polypeptide(L)' 'MVAAVVDRLGRLDVIVNNAGVHEGGDPASITDEKWRKVMSIDVDGVFYGCRAALPILKRPRARS' A
#
# COMPACT_ATOMS: atom_id res chain seq x y z
N MET A 1 4.44 9.24 2.42
CA MET A 1 5.14 8.73 1.21
C MET A 1 4.54 9.30 -0.07
N VAL A 2 3.26 9.05 -0.39
CA VAL A 2 2.62 9.56 -1.61
C VAL A 2 2.69 11.10 -1.76
N ALA A 3 2.31 11.85 -0.72
CA ALA A 3 2.37 13.33 -0.75
C ALA A 3 3.77 13.85 -1.07
N ALA A 4 4.80 13.34 -0.40
CA ALA A 4 6.19 13.73 -0.62
C ALA A 4 6.68 13.47 -2.07
N VAL A 5 6.17 12.43 -2.74
CA VAL A 5 6.47 12.20 -4.17
C VAL A 5 5.84 13.27 -5.04
N VAL A 6 4.57 13.62 -4.78
CA VAL A 6 3.88 14.68 -5.53
C VAL A 6 4.55 16.03 -5.30
N ASP A 7 4.96 16.34 -4.07
CA ASP A 7 5.63 17.60 -3.75
C ASP A 7 6.97 17.74 -4.48
N ARG A 8 7.69 16.62 -4.66
CA ARG A 8 9.04 16.63 -5.28
C ARG A 8 9.04 16.46 -6.79
N LEU A 9 8.14 15.64 -7.33
CA LEU A 9 8.13 15.23 -8.74
C LEU A 9 6.90 15.77 -9.50
N GLY A 10 5.97 16.44 -8.83
CA GLY A 10 4.74 17.00 -9.40
C GLY A 10 3.65 15.96 -9.73
N ARG A 11 3.98 14.67 -9.73
CA ARG A 11 3.06 13.59 -10.11
C ARG A 11 3.45 12.24 -9.52
N LEU A 12 2.50 11.31 -9.57
CA LEU A 12 2.70 9.88 -9.35
C LEU A 12 2.16 9.13 -10.57
N ASP A 13 2.95 8.21 -11.12
CA ASP A 13 2.58 7.40 -12.29
C ASP A 13 2.23 5.96 -11.93
N VAL A 14 2.97 5.40 -10.98
CA VAL A 14 2.85 4.01 -10.56
C VAL A 14 3.07 3.95 -9.06
N ILE A 15 2.32 3.09 -8.38
CA ILE A 15 2.59 2.67 -7.02
C ILE A 15 2.81 1.15 -7.03
N VAL A 16 3.83 0.70 -6.29
CA VAL A 16 4.09 -0.72 -6.06
C VAL A 16 3.94 -0.98 -4.57
N ASN A 17 2.83 -1.60 -4.17
CA ASN A 17 2.61 -2.03 -2.80
C ASN A 17 3.37 -3.35 -2.55
N ASN A 18 4.70 -3.26 -2.43
CA ASN A 18 5.57 -4.42 -2.29
C ASN A 18 5.80 -4.86 -0.83
N ALA A 19 5.42 -4.04 0.15
CA ALA A 19 5.60 -4.40 1.55
C ALA A 19 4.73 -5.61 1.89
N GLY A 20 5.34 -6.65 2.47
CA GLY A 20 4.65 -7.87 2.87
C GLY A 20 5.45 -8.61 3.94
N VAL A 21 4.75 -9.32 4.83
CA VAL A 21 5.35 -10.17 5.86
C VAL A 21 4.67 -11.53 5.92
N HIS A 22 5.44 -12.55 6.26
CA HIS A 22 4.90 -13.89 6.47
C HIS A 22 5.05 -14.30 7.93
N GLU A 23 3.95 -14.70 8.55
CA GLU A 23 3.93 -15.44 9.80
C GLU A 23 3.52 -16.88 9.48
N GLY A 24 4.47 -17.81 9.56
CA GLY A 24 4.23 -19.23 9.29
C GLY A 24 3.72 -20.00 10.51
N GLY A 25 3.15 -21.17 10.28
CA GLY A 25 2.65 -22.08 11.33
C GLY A 25 1.42 -22.86 10.88
N ASP A 26 0.95 -23.76 11.75
CA ASP A 26 -0.34 -24.42 11.57
C ASP A 26 -1.47 -23.38 11.70
N PRO A 27 -2.38 -23.25 10.72
CA PRO A 27 -3.54 -22.37 10.80
C PRO A 27 -4.39 -22.56 12.07
N ALA A 28 -4.43 -23.75 12.65
CA ALA A 28 -5.13 -24.01 13.91
C ALA A 28 -4.42 -23.40 15.15
N SER A 29 -3.14 -23.01 15.01
CA SER A 29 -2.28 -22.52 16.09
C SER A 29 -1.87 -21.05 15.94
N ILE A 30 -2.23 -20.39 14.83
CA ILE A 30 -1.90 -18.99 14.64
C ILE A 30 -2.63 -18.14 15.68
N THR A 31 -1.89 -17.31 16.38
CA THR A 31 -2.46 -16.35 17.32
C THR A 31 -3.11 -15.21 16.55
N ASP A 32 -4.19 -14.64 17.09
CA ASP A 32 -4.85 -13.46 16.54
C ASP A 32 -3.88 -12.28 16.32
N GLU A 33 -2.88 -12.12 17.19
CA GLU A 33 -1.87 -11.06 17.07
C GLU A 33 -1.03 -11.22 15.78
N LYS A 34 -0.49 -12.41 15.55
CA LYS A 34 0.26 -12.75 14.32
C LYS A 34 -0.61 -12.58 13.07
N TRP A 35 -1.85 -13.06 13.13
CA TRP A 35 -2.78 -12.88 12.03
C TRP A 35 -3.04 -11.40 11.74
N ARG A 36 -3.30 -10.60 12.78
CA ARG A 36 -3.53 -9.16 12.64
C ARG A 36 -2.32 -8.44 12.08
N LYS A 37 -1.11 -8.83 12.48
CA LYS A 37 0.13 -8.27 11.95
C LYS A 37 0.23 -8.47 10.45
N VAL A 38 0.10 -9.71 9.96
CA VAL A 38 0.12 -10.01 8.51
C VAL A 38 -0.95 -9.20 7.79
N MET A 39 -2.19 -9.25 8.26
CA MET A 39 -3.31 -8.55 7.62
C MET A 39 -3.12 -7.02 7.62
N SER A 40 -2.52 -6.44 8.66
CA SER A 40 -2.28 -4.99 8.74
C SER A 40 -1.25 -4.49 7.73
N ILE A 41 -0.28 -5.34 7.35
CA ILE A 41 0.78 -4.98 6.42
C ILE A 41 0.34 -5.33 5.00
N ASP A 42 -0.07 -6.58 4.79
CA ASP A 42 -0.24 -7.16 3.46
C ASP A 42 -1.58 -6.80 2.82
N VAL A 43 -2.60 -6.52 3.64
CA VAL A 43 -3.96 -6.21 3.16
C VAL A 43 -4.31 -4.76 3.41
N ASP A 44 -4.29 -4.32 4.68
CA ASP A 44 -4.63 -2.93 5.01
C ASP A 44 -3.63 -1.95 4.37
N GLY A 45 -2.34 -2.31 4.39
CA GLY A 45 -1.27 -1.52 3.76
C GLY A 45 -1.51 -1.29 2.27
N VAL A 46 -1.89 -2.33 1.52
CA VAL A 46 -2.24 -2.25 0.10
C VAL A 46 -3.46 -1.35 -0.10
N PHE A 47 -4.52 -1.57 0.69
CA PHE A 47 -5.76 -0.78 0.59
C PHE A 47 -5.49 0.71 0.84
N TYR A 48 -4.78 1.05 1.91
CA TYR A 48 -4.47 2.44 2.24
C TYR A 48 -3.49 3.07 1.26
N GLY A 49 -2.52 2.31 0.74
CA GLY A 49 -1.63 2.73 -0.34
C GLY A 49 -2.41 3.14 -1.59
N CYS A 50 -3.32 2.27 -2.04
CA CYS A 50 -4.22 2.57 -3.16
C CYS A 50 -5.12 3.78 -2.88
N ARG A 51 -5.77 3.84 -1.70
CA ARG A 51 -6.64 4.97 -1.32
C ARG A 51 -5.91 6.31 -1.37
N ALA A 52 -4.65 6.35 -0.95
CA ALA A 52 -3.83 7.56 -1.01
C ALA A 52 -3.38 7.89 -2.46
N ALA A 53 -3.05 6.90 -3.28
CA ALA A 53 -2.51 7.09 -4.63
C ALA A 53 -3.59 7.39 -5.69
N LEU A 54 -4.77 6.77 -5.59
CA LEU A 54 -5.81 6.83 -6.63
C LEU A 54 -6.25 8.25 -7.03
N PRO A 55 -6.45 9.22 -6.11
CA PRO A 55 -6.82 10.58 -6.49
C PRO A 55 -5.76 11.26 -7.37
N ILE A 56 -4.48 10.91 -7.19
CA ILE A 56 -3.36 11.48 -7.95
C ILE A 56 -3.22 10.76 -9.28
N LEU A 57 -3.30 9.43 -9.28
CA LEU A 57 -3.20 8.61 -10.50
C LEU A 57 -4.32 8.90 -11.50
N LYS A 58 -5.52 9.27 -11.02
CA LYS A 58 -6.66 9.66 -11.86
C LYS A 58 -6.52 11.05 -12.49
N ARG A 59 -5.55 11.87 -12.08
CA ARG A 59 -5.34 13.19 -12.68
C ARG A 59 -4.87 13.01 -14.13
N PRO A 60 -5.53 13.65 -15.10
CA PRO A 60 -5.08 13.63 -16.48
C PRO A 60 -3.64 14.14 -16.60
N ARG A 61 -2.85 13.55 -17.49
CA ARG A 61 -1.57 14.14 -17.88
C ARG A 61 -1.86 15.47 -18.56
N ALA A 62 -1.18 16.54 -18.12
CA ALA A 62 -1.09 17.75 -18.93
C ALA A 62 -0.49 17.35 -20.28
N ARG A 63 -1.24 17.55 -21.36
CA ARG A 63 -0.71 17.36 -22.72
C ARG A 63 0.26 18.50 -22.99
N SER A 64 1.50 18.15 -23.35
CA SER A 64 2.47 19.07 -23.94
C SER A 64 2.03 19.53 -25.32
#